data_AF-A0A373CG50-F1
#
_entry.id   AF-A0A373CG50-F1
#
_cell.length_a   1.000
_cell.length_b   1.000
_cell.length_c   1.000
_cell.angle_alpha   90.00
_cell.angle_beta   90.00
_cell.angle_gamma   90.00
#
_symmetry.space_group_name_H-M   'P 1'
#
loop_
_entity.id
_entity.type
_entity.pdbx_description
1 polymer ?
#
loop_
_entity_poly.entity_id
_entity_poly.type
_entity_poly.pdbx_seq_one_letter_code
_entity_poly.pdbx_strand_id
1 'polypeptide(L)'
;MIACQSGLDFSKRILEELCKTKNIKINILRWREICNNKKIKRHDNGVSYEPIQDCLWPSSKLSKLPEISAYVEKLEEIKGKKVYYCFRNAGYKYTAGIFSNLVNRDIAEEEFLKKGIAITQNIQEHKGLYPLGYNLTPSLGFGSFCATDLNISNTCPIVLWWGNVIEKGNELDCWYPLLPRRISAKDINPFDADWTLQEAEDDGYDDVFDTCPDCGCGISLRNDGGNGFCIDCAWNH
;
A
#
# COMPACT_ATOMS: atom_id res chain seq x y z
N MET A 1 9.49 8.52 -6.41
CA MET A 1 8.07 8.91 -6.24
C MET A 1 7.20 7.92 -7.01
N ILE A 2 6.17 7.37 -6.37
CA ILE A 2 5.15 6.55 -7.02
C ILE A 2 3.91 7.42 -7.17
N ALA A 3 3.34 7.51 -8.37
CA ALA A 3 2.15 8.28 -8.63
C ALA A 3 1.18 7.46 -9.49
N CYS A 4 -0.12 7.64 -9.27
CA CYS A 4 -1.10 7.16 -10.23
C CYS A 4 -1.02 7.99 -11.52
N GLN A 5 -1.35 7.39 -12.66
CA GLN A 5 -1.23 8.03 -13.97
C GLN A 5 -1.97 9.38 -14.03
N SER A 6 -3.22 9.43 -13.54
CA SER A 6 -4.02 10.65 -13.53
C SER A 6 -3.43 11.74 -12.64
N GLY A 7 -2.89 11.39 -11.47
CA GLY A 7 -2.23 12.32 -10.57
C GLY A 7 -0.93 12.87 -11.16
N LEU A 8 -0.16 12.01 -11.84
CA LEU A 8 1.03 12.43 -12.57
C LEU A 8 0.68 13.40 -13.70
N ASP A 9 -0.33 13.08 -14.51
CA ASP A 9 -0.77 13.93 -15.63
C ASP A 9 -1.28 15.29 -15.15
N PHE A 10 -2.06 15.30 -14.06
CA PHE A 10 -2.50 16.52 -13.42
C PHE A 10 -1.32 17.37 -12.94
N SER A 11 -0.42 16.78 -12.16
CA SER A 11 0.73 17.47 -11.57
C SER A 11 1.67 18.01 -12.66
N LYS A 12 1.91 17.20 -13.70
CA LYS A 12 2.70 17.59 -14.86
C LYS A 12 2.12 18.81 -15.55
N ARG A 13 0.80 18.84 -15.81
CA ARG A 13 0.13 19.98 -16.44
C ARG A 13 0.32 21.26 -15.63
N ILE A 14 0.10 21.21 -14.31
CA ILE A 14 0.27 22.36 -13.42
C ILE A 14 1.74 22.83 -13.40
N LEU A 15 2.68 21.90 -13.28
CA LEU A 15 4.12 22.20 -13.28
C LEU A 15 4.57 22.81 -14.61
N GLU A 16 4.10 22.29 -15.74
CA GLU A 16 4.44 22.83 -17.06
C GLU A 16 3.92 24.26 -17.24
N GLU A 17 2.71 24.57 -16.76
CA GLU A 17 2.18 25.94 -16.75
C GLU A 17 3.05 26.89 -15.93
N LEU A 18 3.44 26.48 -14.72
CA LEU A 18 4.32 27.27 -13.84
C LEU A 18 5.73 27.44 -14.40
N CYS A 19 6.35 26.37 -14.89
CA CYS A 19 7.71 26.39 -15.43
C CYS A 19 7.82 27.27 -16.67
N LYS A 20 6.78 27.32 -17.53
CA LYS A 20 6.73 28.25 -18.68
C LYS A 20 6.89 29.71 -18.27
N THR A 21 6.29 30.14 -17.16
CA THR A 21 6.41 31.53 -16.67
C THR A 21 7.84 31.91 -16.29
N LYS A 22 8.68 30.91 -15.96
CA LYS A 22 10.07 31.09 -15.54
C LYS A 22 11.09 30.64 -16.58
N ASN A 23 10.65 30.31 -17.80
CA ASN A 23 11.49 29.75 -18.86
C ASN A 23 12.28 28.49 -18.41
N ILE A 24 11.66 27.65 -17.57
CA ILE A 24 12.23 26.40 -17.08
C ILE A 24 11.67 25.24 -17.91
N LYS A 25 12.52 24.29 -18.31
CA LYS A 25 12.10 23.02 -18.93
C LYS A 25 12.12 21.91 -17.90
N ILE A 26 10.96 21.30 -17.66
CA ILE A 26 10.83 20.12 -16.80
C ILE A 26 10.82 18.84 -17.65
N ASN A 27 11.54 17.81 -17.20
CA ASN A 27 11.51 16.48 -17.78
C ASN A 27 11.19 15.48 -16.68
N ILE A 28 10.05 14.78 -16.78
CA ILE A 28 9.69 13.72 -15.84
C ILE A 28 10.07 12.38 -16.48
N LEU A 29 11.01 11.68 -15.86
CA LEU A 29 11.48 10.37 -16.31
C LEU A 29 10.65 9.27 -15.65
N ARG A 30 10.02 8.42 -16.47
CA ARG A 30 9.27 7.24 -16.00
C ARG A 30 10.18 6.03 -16.03
N TRP A 31 10.37 5.39 -14.88
CA TRP A 31 11.18 4.16 -14.79
C TRP A 31 10.36 2.90 -15.10
N ARG A 32 9.25 2.70 -14.39
CA ARG A 32 8.38 1.53 -14.56
C ARG A 32 6.92 1.93 -14.38
N GLU A 33 6.04 1.22 -15.09
CA GLU A 33 4.59 1.30 -14.94
C GLU A 33 4.07 -0.03 -14.40
N ILE A 34 3.12 0.03 -13.47
CA ILE A 34 2.51 -1.13 -12.80
C ILE A 34 1.02 -1.09 -13.11
N CYS A 35 0.49 -2.12 -13.77
CA CYS A 35 -0.93 -2.17 -14.11
C CYS A 35 -1.75 -2.85 -13.01
N ASN A 36 -2.38 -2.06 -12.14
CA ASN A 36 -3.21 -2.56 -11.03
C ASN A 36 -4.72 -2.57 -11.34
N ASN A 37 -5.10 -2.50 -12.61
CA ASN A 37 -6.49 -2.33 -13.01
C ASN A 37 -7.28 -3.65 -12.97
N LYS A 38 -8.19 -3.80 -12.00
CA LYS A 38 -9.11 -4.94 -11.88
C LYS A 38 -10.35 -4.77 -12.77
N LYS A 39 -10.17 -4.40 -14.05
CA LYS A 39 -11.27 -4.13 -14.97
C LYS A 39 -11.69 -5.38 -15.73
N ILE A 40 -13.00 -5.61 -15.70
CA ILE A 40 -13.68 -6.63 -16.49
C ILE A 40 -14.52 -5.93 -17.55
N LYS A 41 -14.22 -6.14 -18.83
CA LYS A 41 -15.04 -5.65 -19.95
C LYS A 41 -15.99 -6.76 -20.37
N ARG A 42 -17.29 -6.48 -20.37
CA ARG A 42 -18.32 -7.39 -20.88
C ARG A 42 -18.61 -7.03 -22.34
N HIS A 43 -18.66 -8.03 -23.18
CA HIS A 43 -19.02 -7.95 -24.60
C HIS A 43 -20.15 -8.96 -24.85
N ASP A 44 -20.87 -8.82 -25.97
CA ASP A 44 -22.02 -9.67 -26.28
C ASP A 44 -21.68 -11.18 -26.28
N ASN A 45 -20.45 -11.53 -26.64
CA ASN A 45 -19.97 -12.91 -26.75
C ASN A 45 -19.03 -13.35 -25.60
N GLY A 46 -18.96 -12.58 -24.50
CA GLY A 46 -18.20 -12.98 -23.33
C GLY A 46 -17.56 -11.84 -22.55
N VAL A 47 -16.46 -12.14 -21.88
CA VAL A 47 -15.81 -11.23 -20.94
C VAL A 47 -14.32 -11.18 -21.22
N SER A 48 -13.77 -9.98 -21.34
CA SER A 48 -12.33 -9.75 -21.46
C SER A 48 -11.78 -9.07 -20.21
N TYR A 49 -10.54 -9.42 -19.87
CA TYR A 49 -9.81 -8.87 -18.73
C TYR A 49 -8.70 -7.96 -19.25
N GLU A 50 -8.19 -7.08 -18.39
CA GLU A 50 -6.93 -6.39 -18.68
C GLU A 50 -5.83 -7.45 -18.89
N PRO A 51 -5.10 -7.44 -20.03
CA PRO A 51 -4.06 -8.43 -20.31
C PRO A 51 -2.91 -8.39 -19.31
N ILE A 52 -2.55 -7.20 -18.82
CA ILE A 52 -1.48 -7.01 -17.83
C ILE A 52 -2.13 -6.73 -16.47
N GLN A 53 -1.75 -7.51 -15.47
CA GLN A 53 -2.29 -7.39 -14.10
C GLN A 53 -1.14 -7.56 -13.12
N ASP A 54 -0.55 -6.44 -12.73
CA ASP A 54 0.53 -6.32 -11.75
C ASP A 54 0.00 -6.05 -10.34
N CYS A 55 -1.20 -6.57 -10.05
CA CYS A 55 -1.77 -6.59 -8.71
C CYS A 55 -2.13 -8.02 -8.32
N LEU A 56 -2.13 -8.29 -7.02
CA LEU A 56 -2.69 -9.51 -6.47
C LEU A 56 -4.20 -9.48 -6.68
N TRP A 57 -4.67 -10.41 -7.48
CA TRP A 57 -6.08 -10.61 -7.77
C TRP A 57 -6.36 -12.11 -7.85
N PRO A 58 -6.76 -12.73 -6.73
CA PRO A 58 -6.79 -14.19 -6.60
C PRO A 58 -7.68 -14.88 -7.64
N SER A 59 -7.29 -16.09 -8.04
CA SER A 59 -8.07 -16.93 -8.95
C SER A 59 -9.40 -17.34 -8.34
N SER A 60 -10.45 -17.43 -9.16
CA SER A 60 -11.78 -17.91 -8.73
C SER A 60 -11.77 -19.37 -8.26
N LYS A 61 -10.69 -20.13 -8.48
CA LYS A 61 -10.50 -21.45 -7.89
C LYS A 61 -10.51 -21.41 -6.35
N LEU A 62 -10.01 -20.32 -5.77
CA LEU A 62 -9.89 -20.17 -4.31
C LEU A 62 -11.23 -19.93 -3.61
N SER A 63 -12.26 -19.52 -4.34
CA SER A 63 -13.58 -19.26 -3.75
C SER A 63 -14.26 -20.51 -3.19
N LYS A 64 -13.72 -21.70 -3.47
CA LYS A 64 -14.21 -22.99 -2.96
C LYS A 64 -13.56 -23.39 -1.63
N LEU A 65 -12.50 -22.70 -1.22
CA LEU A 65 -11.83 -22.97 0.04
C LEU A 65 -12.67 -22.41 1.18
N PRO A 66 -13.00 -23.20 2.22
CA PRO A 66 -13.94 -22.81 3.28
C PRO A 66 -13.58 -21.49 3.98
N GLU A 67 -12.29 -21.27 4.26
CA GLU A 67 -11.80 -20.07 4.93
C GLU A 67 -11.96 -18.81 4.07
N ILE A 68 -11.85 -18.95 2.74
CA ILE A 68 -12.01 -17.85 1.80
C ILE A 68 -13.49 -17.59 1.53
N SER A 69 -14.31 -18.64 1.37
CA SER A 69 -15.75 -18.48 1.16
C SER A 69 -16.41 -17.82 2.36
N ALA A 70 -16.09 -18.26 3.59
CA ALA A 70 -16.58 -17.64 4.82
C ALA A 70 -16.15 -16.17 4.94
N TYR A 71 -14.92 -15.85 4.53
CA TYR A 71 -14.46 -14.45 4.53
C TYR A 71 -15.24 -13.59 3.52
N VAL A 72 -15.50 -14.11 2.31
CA VAL A 72 -16.29 -13.39 1.30
C VAL A 72 -17.74 -13.19 1.78
N GLU A 73 -18.35 -14.19 2.40
CA GLU A 73 -19.69 -14.08 2.99
C GLU A 73 -19.75 -12.96 4.04
N LYS A 74 -18.78 -12.91 4.97
CA LYS A 74 -18.64 -11.81 5.93
C LYS A 74 -18.55 -10.44 5.25
N LEU A 75 -17.80 -10.32 4.15
CA LEU A 75 -17.70 -9.06 3.42
C LEU A 75 -19.03 -8.68 2.74
N GLU A 76 -19.78 -9.65 2.24
CA GLU A 76 -21.10 -9.43 1.62
C GLU A 76 -22.14 -9.00 2.63
N GLU A 77 -22.11 -9.57 3.84
CA GLU A 77 -22.93 -9.15 4.98
C GLU A 77 -22.64 -7.70 5.36
N ILE A 78 -21.36 -7.34 5.57
CA ILE A 78 -20.94 -5.96 5.89
C ILE A 78 -21.40 -4.97 4.82
N LYS A 79 -21.29 -5.37 3.54
CA LYS A 79 -21.65 -4.52 2.41
C LYS A 79 -23.17 -4.46 2.15
N GLY A 80 -23.94 -5.42 2.67
CA GLY A 80 -25.36 -5.64 2.35
C GLY A 80 -25.63 -6.07 0.91
N LYS A 81 -24.60 -6.46 0.15
CA LYS A 81 -24.70 -6.88 -1.26
C LYS A 81 -23.43 -7.61 -1.69
N LYS A 82 -23.52 -8.28 -2.84
CA LYS A 82 -22.39 -9.02 -3.41
C LYS A 82 -21.13 -8.16 -3.55
N VAL A 83 -19.99 -8.77 -3.22
CA VAL A 83 -18.69 -8.16 -3.44
C VAL A 83 -18.23 -8.47 -4.85
N TYR A 84 -18.35 -7.47 -5.73
CA TYR A 84 -17.88 -7.59 -7.09
C TYR A 84 -16.34 -7.59 -7.14
N TYR A 85 -15.79 -8.26 -8.16
CA TYR A 85 -14.36 -8.25 -8.50
C TYR A 85 -13.43 -8.87 -7.43
N CYS A 86 -13.92 -9.78 -6.58
CA CYS A 86 -13.05 -10.52 -5.66
C CYS A 86 -11.98 -11.34 -6.40
N PHE A 87 -12.38 -11.99 -7.49
CA PHE A 87 -11.55 -13.00 -8.15
C PHE A 87 -11.36 -12.70 -9.64
N ARG A 88 -10.18 -13.03 -10.15
CA ARG A 88 -9.94 -13.16 -11.59
C ARG A 88 -10.42 -14.52 -12.09
N ASN A 89 -10.71 -14.62 -13.39
CA ASN A 89 -11.12 -15.89 -13.99
C ASN A 89 -9.98 -16.93 -13.95
N ALA A 90 -10.30 -18.16 -13.56
CA ALA A 90 -9.39 -19.30 -13.59
C ALA A 90 -8.85 -19.64 -14.99
N GLY A 91 -9.58 -19.32 -16.06
CA GLY A 91 -9.18 -19.55 -17.46
C GLY A 91 -8.37 -18.40 -18.09
N TYR A 92 -7.91 -17.45 -17.29
CA TYR A 92 -7.14 -16.30 -17.75
C TYR A 92 -5.75 -16.71 -18.26
N LYS A 93 -5.39 -16.23 -19.46
CA LYS A 93 -4.03 -16.34 -20.00
C LYS A 93 -3.18 -15.23 -19.37
N TYR A 94 -2.28 -15.63 -18.47
CA TYR A 94 -1.39 -14.69 -17.82
C TYR A 94 -0.24 -14.28 -18.74
N THR A 95 -0.10 -12.97 -18.92
CA THR A 95 1.13 -12.37 -19.44
C THR A 95 2.07 -12.13 -18.27
N ALA A 96 3.29 -12.66 -18.33
CA ALA A 96 4.28 -12.48 -17.29
C ALA A 96 4.48 -10.99 -16.95
N GLY A 97 4.50 -10.69 -15.66
CA GLY A 97 4.60 -9.33 -15.12
C GLY A 97 5.40 -9.38 -13.83
N ILE A 98 4.77 -9.02 -12.71
CA ILE A 98 5.38 -9.17 -11.37
C ILE A 98 5.67 -10.63 -10.99
N PHE A 99 4.95 -11.61 -11.55
CA PHE A 99 5.19 -13.03 -11.33
C PHE A 99 5.77 -13.67 -12.58
N SER A 100 6.67 -14.64 -12.40
CA SER A 100 7.34 -15.33 -13.50
C SER A 100 6.39 -16.18 -14.35
N ASN A 101 5.34 -16.75 -13.75
CA ASN A 101 4.32 -17.55 -14.43
C ASN A 101 3.03 -17.62 -13.60
N LEU A 102 1.97 -18.20 -14.18
CA LEU A 102 0.65 -18.32 -13.55
C LEU A 102 0.66 -19.21 -12.30
N VAL A 103 1.47 -20.27 -12.27
CA VAL A 103 1.56 -21.18 -11.11
C VAL A 103 2.13 -20.44 -9.91
N ASN A 104 3.21 -19.70 -10.09
CA ASN A 104 3.83 -18.91 -9.03
C ASN A 104 2.92 -17.79 -8.55
N ARG A 105 2.15 -17.18 -9.46
CA ARG A 105 1.11 -16.22 -9.11
C ARG A 105 -0.01 -16.87 -8.28
N ASP A 106 -0.51 -18.02 -8.68
CA ASP A 106 -1.55 -18.77 -7.96
C ASP A 106 -1.08 -19.07 -6.52
N ILE A 107 0.16 -19.54 -6.34
CA ILE A 107 0.77 -19.81 -5.02
C ILE A 107 0.84 -18.53 -4.17
N ALA A 108 1.43 -17.45 -4.71
CA ALA A 108 1.59 -16.22 -3.96
C ALA A 108 0.23 -15.61 -3.56
N GLU A 109 -0.73 -15.56 -4.47
CA GLU A 109 -2.06 -15.03 -4.20
C GLU A 109 -2.83 -15.86 -3.16
N GLU A 110 -2.71 -17.19 -3.19
CA GLU A 110 -3.34 -18.08 -2.21
C GLU A 110 -2.74 -17.90 -0.82
N GLU A 111 -1.42 -17.99 -0.69
CA GLU A 111 -0.73 -17.87 0.61
C GLU A 111 -0.93 -16.48 1.22
N PHE A 112 -0.85 -15.43 0.40
CA PHE A 112 -1.02 -14.06 0.87
C PHE A 112 -2.47 -13.82 1.33
N LEU A 113 -3.45 -14.36 0.61
CA LEU A 113 -4.85 -14.21 0.98
C LEU A 113 -5.15 -14.98 2.27
N LYS A 114 -4.75 -16.26 2.37
CA LYS A 114 -4.99 -17.08 3.57
C LYS A 114 -4.35 -16.47 4.81
N LYS A 115 -3.07 -16.11 4.73
CA LYS A 115 -2.37 -15.50 5.86
C LYS A 115 -2.92 -14.11 6.17
N GLY A 116 -3.25 -13.31 5.15
CA GLY A 116 -3.91 -12.02 5.34
C GLY A 116 -5.26 -12.14 6.05
N ILE A 117 -6.09 -13.13 5.70
CA ILE A 117 -7.36 -13.40 6.43
C ILE A 117 -7.06 -13.67 7.90
N ALA A 118 -6.12 -14.56 8.20
CA ALA A 118 -5.74 -14.90 9.57
C ALA A 118 -5.23 -13.68 10.37
N ILE A 119 -4.43 -12.81 9.75
CA ILE A 119 -3.97 -11.55 10.37
C ILE A 119 -5.16 -10.64 10.65
N THR A 120 -6.03 -10.42 9.66
CA THR A 120 -7.17 -9.50 9.82
C THR A 120 -8.14 -9.92 10.93
N GLN A 121 -8.25 -11.22 11.24
CA GLN A 121 -9.10 -11.69 12.34
C GLN A 121 -8.66 -11.18 13.72
N ASN A 122 -7.39 -10.76 13.87
CA ASN A 122 -6.84 -10.23 15.11
C ASN A 122 -6.90 -8.69 15.19
N ILE A 123 -7.36 -8.02 14.12
CA ILE A 123 -7.42 -6.56 14.06
C ILE A 123 -8.76 -6.10 14.61
N GLN A 124 -8.74 -5.24 15.64
CA GLN A 124 -9.97 -4.78 16.28
C GLN A 124 -10.74 -3.78 15.42
N GLU A 125 -10.03 -2.85 14.75
CA GLU A 125 -10.63 -1.77 13.97
C GLU A 125 -10.31 -1.89 12.48
N HIS A 126 -11.28 -2.36 11.70
CA HIS A 126 -11.15 -2.52 10.25
C HIS A 126 -11.36 -1.18 9.50
N LYS A 127 -10.37 -0.27 9.55
CA LYS A 127 -10.36 1.00 8.79
C LYS A 127 -10.10 0.80 7.29
N GLY A 128 -10.88 -0.06 6.64
CA GLY A 128 -10.68 -0.43 5.23
C GLY A 128 -9.45 -1.30 4.99
N LEU A 129 -8.87 -1.89 6.04
CA LEU A 129 -7.79 -2.87 5.96
C LEU A 129 -8.36 -4.26 5.61
N TYR A 130 -7.97 -4.76 4.45
CA TYR A 130 -8.32 -6.11 3.96
C TYR A 130 -7.04 -6.94 3.75
N PRO A 131 -7.14 -8.28 3.62
CA PRO A 131 -6.00 -9.18 3.49
C PRO A 131 -4.96 -8.74 2.46
N LEU A 132 -5.40 -8.28 1.29
CA LEU A 132 -4.55 -7.84 0.19
C LEU A 132 -4.35 -6.31 0.17
N GLY A 133 -4.55 -5.63 1.29
CA GLY A 133 -4.31 -4.21 1.48
C GLY A 133 -5.56 -3.34 1.49
N TYR A 134 -5.36 -2.06 1.79
CA TYR A 134 -6.41 -1.07 1.96
C TYR A 134 -7.32 -0.95 0.74
N ASN A 135 -8.62 -0.78 0.97
CA ASN A 135 -9.59 -0.42 -0.05
C ASN A 135 -10.74 0.41 0.56
N LEU A 136 -11.38 1.24 -0.26
CA LEU A 136 -12.51 2.09 0.19
C LEU A 136 -13.80 1.30 0.45
N THR A 137 -13.95 0.13 -0.19
CA THR A 137 -15.16 -0.69 -0.08
C THR A 137 -14.78 -2.13 0.28
N PRO A 138 -15.69 -2.89 0.94
CA PRO A 138 -15.48 -4.30 1.25
C PRO A 138 -14.99 -5.07 0.03
N SER A 139 -13.79 -5.67 0.15
CA SER A 139 -13.13 -6.47 -0.88
C SER A 139 -12.04 -7.35 -0.26
N LEU A 140 -11.36 -8.16 -1.07
CA LEU A 140 -10.15 -8.86 -0.60
C LEU A 140 -8.96 -7.90 -0.41
N GLY A 141 -9.06 -6.66 -0.88
CA GLY A 141 -8.01 -5.64 -0.86
C GLY A 141 -7.60 -5.17 -2.26
N PHE A 142 -6.88 -4.06 -2.31
CA PHE A 142 -6.41 -3.47 -3.56
C PHE A 142 -5.37 -4.35 -4.27
N GLY A 143 -4.47 -4.98 -3.52
CA GLY A 143 -3.49 -5.94 -4.02
C GLY A 143 -2.29 -5.28 -4.70
N SER A 144 -1.92 -4.06 -4.30
CA SER A 144 -0.70 -3.43 -4.83
C SER A 144 0.52 -4.29 -4.49
N PHE A 145 1.47 -4.41 -5.40
CA PHE A 145 2.69 -5.16 -5.17
C PHE A 145 3.90 -4.28 -5.46
N CYS A 146 4.08 -3.27 -4.60
CA CYS A 146 5.15 -2.30 -4.73
C CYS A 146 5.61 -1.82 -3.35
N ALA A 147 6.89 -2.02 -3.06
CA ALA A 147 7.57 -1.53 -1.87
C ALA A 147 8.84 -0.80 -2.27
N THR A 148 9.27 0.13 -1.43
CA THR A 148 10.53 0.87 -1.55
C THR A 148 11.24 0.85 -0.20
N ASP A 149 12.53 1.15 -0.17
CA ASP A 149 13.31 1.19 1.09
C ASP A 149 12.75 2.18 2.12
N LEU A 150 12.01 3.19 1.67
CA LEU A 150 11.45 4.24 2.52
C LEU A 150 10.01 3.94 2.96
N ASN A 151 9.22 3.24 2.14
CA ASN A 151 7.80 3.06 2.40
C ASN A 151 7.18 1.89 1.63
N ILE A 152 6.13 1.32 2.20
CA ILE A 152 5.19 0.40 1.56
C ILE A 152 3.78 0.98 1.65
N SER A 153 3.06 1.00 0.52
CA SER A 153 1.70 1.53 0.50
C SER A 153 0.78 0.65 1.33
N ASN A 154 -0.13 1.27 2.09
CA ASN A 154 -1.22 0.57 2.77
C ASN A 154 -2.12 -0.25 1.82
N THR A 155 -2.10 0.02 0.52
CA THR A 155 -2.78 -0.75 -0.53
C THR A 155 -2.08 -2.09 -0.86
N CYS A 156 -0.91 -2.36 -0.29
CA CYS A 156 -0.21 -3.63 -0.41
C CYS A 156 -0.73 -4.67 0.59
N PRO A 157 -0.63 -5.98 0.27
CA PRO A 157 -1.00 -7.07 1.18
C PRO A 157 -0.41 -6.91 2.57
N ILE A 158 -1.25 -7.10 3.60
CA ILE A 158 -0.84 -6.87 5.00
C ILE A 158 0.23 -7.85 5.44
N VAL A 159 0.31 -9.03 4.82
CA VAL A 159 1.39 -10.01 5.07
C VAL A 159 2.79 -9.42 4.83
N LEU A 160 2.90 -8.39 4.00
CA LEU A 160 4.18 -7.73 3.72
C LEU A 160 4.63 -6.85 4.87
N TRP A 161 3.73 -6.18 5.60
CA TRP A 161 4.11 -5.06 6.46
C TRP A 161 3.39 -5.00 7.81
N TRP A 162 2.27 -5.69 7.98
CA TRP A 162 1.58 -5.75 9.25
C TRP A 162 2.36 -6.63 10.21
N GLY A 163 2.55 -6.12 11.41
CA GLY A 163 3.06 -6.89 12.52
C GLY A 163 4.33 -6.32 13.12
N ASN A 164 4.87 -7.06 14.08
CA ASN A 164 6.07 -6.70 14.80
C ASN A 164 7.12 -7.79 14.66
N VAL A 165 8.37 -7.39 14.81
CA VAL A 165 9.52 -8.30 14.94
C VAL A 165 10.03 -8.37 16.38
N ILE A 166 9.42 -7.58 17.27
CA ILE A 166 9.63 -7.59 18.72
C ILE A 166 8.24 -7.66 19.37
N GLU A 167 8.01 -8.62 20.25
CA GLU A 167 6.72 -8.79 20.93
C GLU A 167 6.44 -7.59 21.87
N LYS A 168 5.25 -7.00 21.76
CA LYS A 168 4.82 -5.80 22.51
C LYS A 168 3.49 -5.98 23.25
N GLY A 169 2.91 -7.18 23.25
CA GLY A 169 1.60 -7.49 23.79
C GLY A 169 0.42 -6.86 23.04
N ASN A 170 0.53 -6.59 21.74
CA ASN A 170 -0.53 -5.92 20.95
C ASN A 170 -0.89 -6.66 19.65
N GLU A 171 -1.89 -6.14 18.91
CA GLU A 171 -2.42 -6.78 17.69
C GLU A 171 -1.39 -6.96 16.56
N LEU A 172 -0.25 -6.25 16.61
CA LEU A 172 0.85 -6.43 15.66
C LEU A 172 1.68 -7.69 15.96
N ASP A 173 1.60 -8.28 17.15
CA ASP A 173 2.38 -9.47 17.47
C ASP A 173 1.86 -10.76 16.81
N CYS A 174 0.73 -10.67 16.08
CA CYS A 174 0.15 -11.81 15.36
C CYS A 174 0.92 -12.25 14.11
N TRP A 175 1.92 -11.49 13.66
CA TRP A 175 2.68 -11.81 12.45
C TRP A 175 4.08 -11.21 12.43
N TYR A 176 5.02 -11.98 11.87
CA TYR A 176 6.35 -11.49 11.49
C TYR A 176 6.28 -10.96 10.04
N PRO A 177 6.33 -9.62 9.82
CA PRO A 177 6.16 -9.05 8.48
C PRO A 177 7.32 -9.45 7.55
N LEU A 178 7.00 -9.70 6.28
CA LEU A 178 8.02 -10.05 5.27
C LEU A 178 8.95 -8.87 4.95
N LEU A 179 8.46 -7.64 5.11
CA LEU A 179 9.20 -6.39 4.99
C LEU A 179 9.00 -5.60 6.29
N PRO A 180 9.88 -5.82 7.29
CA PRO A 180 9.75 -5.15 8.58
C PRO A 180 9.82 -3.63 8.43
N ARG A 181 8.90 -2.92 9.09
CA ARG A 181 8.86 -1.46 9.05
C ARG A 181 9.90 -0.88 10.01
N ARG A 182 10.55 0.20 9.60
CA ARG A 182 11.26 1.07 10.54
C ARG A 182 10.23 1.92 11.28
N ILE A 183 10.32 1.91 12.60
CA ILE A 183 9.58 2.79 13.50
C ILE A 183 10.54 3.88 13.96
N SER A 184 10.05 5.11 14.16
CA SER A 184 10.92 6.23 14.50
C SER A 184 11.73 5.91 15.77
N ALA A 185 12.96 6.41 15.83
CA ALA A 185 14.10 5.97 16.67
C ALA A 185 13.87 5.80 18.19
N LYS A 186 12.69 6.10 18.74
CA LYS A 186 12.31 5.71 20.11
C LYS A 186 11.92 4.24 20.22
N ASP A 187 11.58 3.61 19.10
CA ASP A 187 11.35 2.19 19.04
C ASP A 187 12.51 1.53 18.29
N ILE A 188 13.25 0.69 19.02
CA ILE A 188 14.39 -0.13 18.61
C ILE A 188 14.29 -0.58 17.15
N ASN A 189 15.31 -0.23 16.36
CA ASN A 189 15.51 -0.85 15.06
C ASN A 189 15.82 -2.35 15.31
N PRO A 190 14.96 -3.26 14.84
CA PRO A 190 15.08 -4.67 15.13
C PRO A 190 16.26 -5.36 14.43
N PHE A 191 16.95 -4.64 13.54
CA PHE A 191 18.19 -5.08 12.90
C PHE A 191 19.44 -4.46 13.53
N ASP A 192 19.30 -3.54 14.49
CA ASP A 192 20.43 -2.95 15.24
C ASP A 192 20.87 -3.81 16.43
N ALA A 193 20.30 -5.01 16.60
CA ALA A 193 20.70 -5.93 17.67
C ALA A 193 22.14 -6.45 17.54
N ASP A 194 22.83 -6.19 16.43
CA ASP A 194 24.18 -6.73 16.19
C ASP A 194 25.17 -5.78 15.47
N TRP A 195 24.89 -4.47 15.42
CA TRP A 195 25.87 -3.49 14.93
C TRP A 195 26.24 -2.53 16.04
N THR A 196 27.50 -2.61 16.47
CA THR A 196 28.13 -1.71 17.45
C THR A 196 27.78 -0.27 17.14
N LEU A 197 27.25 0.45 18.14
CA LEU A 197 26.92 1.87 18.12
C LEU A 197 27.99 2.66 17.37
N GLN A 198 27.67 3.05 16.14
CA GLN A 198 28.41 4.12 15.47
C GLN A 198 27.82 5.43 16.00
N GLU A 199 28.70 6.34 16.42
CA GLU A 199 28.34 7.62 17.04
C GLU A 199 27.26 8.34 16.21
N ALA A 200 26.28 8.92 16.91
CA ALA A 200 25.15 9.60 16.29
C ALA A 200 25.66 10.71 15.35
N GLU A 201 25.63 10.46 14.04
CA GLU A 201 25.73 11.53 13.06
C GLU A 201 24.48 12.40 13.18
N ASP A 202 24.70 13.70 13.34
CA ASP A 202 23.68 14.74 13.27
C ASP A 202 22.97 14.64 11.91
N ASP A 203 21.78 14.05 11.90
CA ASP A 203 21.03 13.69 10.69
C ASP A 203 20.28 14.88 10.07
N GLY A 204 20.48 16.10 10.61
CA GLY A 204 19.84 17.33 10.15
C GLY A 204 18.31 17.32 10.31
N TYR A 205 17.75 16.31 10.98
CA TYR A 205 16.30 16.14 11.11
C TYR A 205 15.69 17.15 12.09
N ASP A 206 16.51 17.68 13.00
CA ASP A 206 16.18 18.73 13.96
C ASP A 206 16.47 20.14 13.43
N ASP A 207 17.02 20.28 12.21
CA ASP A 207 17.26 21.59 11.60
C ASP A 207 15.92 22.30 11.34
N VAL A 208 15.77 23.45 11.99
CA VAL A 208 14.59 24.31 11.84
C VAL A 208 14.72 25.08 10.53
N PHE A 209 13.85 24.78 9.58
CA PHE A 209 13.82 25.45 8.28
C PHE A 209 12.67 26.46 8.13
N ASP A 210 11.66 26.42 9.01
CA ASP A 210 10.57 27.41 9.01
C ASP A 210 10.01 27.64 10.42
N THR A 211 9.00 28.50 10.57
CA THR A 211 8.32 28.77 11.85
C THR A 211 6.81 28.71 11.66
N CYS A 212 6.13 27.94 12.51
CA CYS A 212 4.68 27.78 12.44
C CYS A 212 3.97 29.12 12.71
N PRO A 213 3.09 29.60 11.81
CA PRO A 213 2.40 30.88 11.98
C PRO A 213 1.46 30.94 13.19
N ASP A 214 0.90 29.80 13.60
CA ASP A 214 -0.12 29.74 14.66
C ASP A 214 0.47 29.71 16.07
N CYS A 215 1.47 28.87 16.29
CA CYS A 215 2.05 28.65 17.61
C CYS A 215 3.48 29.20 17.75
N GLY A 216 4.10 29.66 16.67
CA GLY A 216 5.44 30.22 16.66
C GLY A 216 6.56 29.20 16.89
N CYS A 217 6.27 27.89 16.88
CA CYS A 217 7.31 26.87 17.04
C CYS A 217 8.14 26.73 15.75
N GLY A 218 9.41 26.39 15.90
CA GLY A 218 10.27 26.05 14.76
C GLY A 218 9.76 24.79 14.06
N ILE A 219 9.65 24.82 12.74
CA ILE A 219 9.32 23.69 11.88
C ILE A 219 10.63 23.06 11.40
N SER A 220 10.76 21.77 11.68
CA SER A 220 11.82 20.85 11.26
C SER A 220 11.17 19.65 10.57
N LEU A 221 11.98 18.74 10.03
CA LEU A 221 11.45 17.54 9.37
C LEU A 221 10.66 16.64 10.34
N ARG A 222 10.85 16.77 11.66
CA ARG A 222 10.12 15.99 12.67
C ARG A 222 8.70 16.47 12.93
N ASN A 223 8.44 17.76 12.77
CA ASN A 223 7.18 18.38 13.19
C ASN A 223 6.52 19.20 12.07
N ASP A 224 6.99 19.09 10.83
CA ASP A 224 6.32 19.65 9.67
C ASP A 224 4.96 18.96 9.43
N GLY A 225 3.89 19.76 9.46
CA GLY A 225 2.52 19.32 9.15
C GLY A 225 2.22 19.28 7.65
N GLY A 226 3.17 19.65 6.80
CA GLY A 226 3.12 19.50 5.34
C GLY A 226 2.32 20.59 4.60
N ASN A 227 1.78 21.58 5.32
CA ASN A 227 1.03 22.72 4.79
C ASN A 227 1.59 24.08 5.25
N GLY A 228 2.84 24.12 5.73
CA GLY A 228 3.46 25.34 6.29
C GLY A 228 3.11 25.60 7.75
N PHE A 229 2.45 24.65 8.42
CA PHE A 229 2.19 24.65 9.85
C PHE A 229 2.86 23.45 10.51
N CYS A 230 3.11 23.51 11.81
CA CYS A 230 3.57 22.33 12.52
C CYS A 230 2.47 21.26 12.60
N ILE A 231 2.84 20.02 12.86
CA ILE A 231 1.93 18.86 12.93
C ILE A 231 0.75 19.06 13.89
N ASP A 232 0.92 19.86 14.95
CA ASP A 232 -0.11 20.15 15.94
C ASP A 232 -1.08 21.27 15.51
N CYS A 233 -0.70 22.12 14.57
CA CYS A 233 -1.53 23.23 14.07
C CYS A 233 -2.10 22.96 12.67
N ALA A 234 -1.48 22.06 11.90
CA ALA A 234 -1.79 21.82 10.50
C ALA A 234 -3.24 21.40 10.23
N TRP A 235 -3.90 20.69 11.16
CA TRP A 235 -5.28 20.23 10.99
C TRP A 235 -6.33 21.36 11.03
N ASN A 236 -5.96 22.56 11.47
CA ASN A 236 -6.84 23.74 11.49
C ASN A 236 -6.94 24.47 10.14
N HIS A 237 -6.11 24.09 9.15
CA HIS A 237 -5.95 24.78 7.86
C HIS A 237 -5.90 23.82 6.68
#